data_AF-A0A0B4B426-F1
#
_entry.id   AF-A0A0B4B426-F1
#
_cell.length_a   1.000
_cell.length_b   1.000
_cell.length_c   1.000
_cell.angle_alpha   90.00
_cell.angle_beta   90.00
_cell.angle_gamma   90.00
#
_symmetry.space_group_name_H-M   'P 1'
#
loop_
_entity.id
_entity.type
_entity.pdbx_description
1 polymer ?
#
loop_
_entity_poly.entity_id
_entity_poly.type
_entity_poly.pdbx_seq_one_letter_code
_entity_poly.pdbx_strand_id
1 'polypeptide(L)' 'MGRAKVNLTLDSVVSAEARALGLNMSRLAEAAISDAIRLERNRVWREENREALEAYAREVEENGLPLAQYRTF' A
#
# COMPACT_ATOMS: atom_id res chain seq x y z
N MET A 1 4.00 -20.15 -5.99
CA MET A 1 2.82 -19.37 -6.42
C MET A 1 2.74 -19.39 -7.93
N GLY A 2 1.56 -19.59 -8.51
CA GLY A 2 1.36 -19.64 -9.96
C GLY A 2 1.20 -18.24 -10.57
N ARG A 3 1.59 -18.07 -11.84
CA ARG A 3 1.29 -16.85 -12.61
C ARG A 3 -0.03 -17.04 -13.35
N ALA A 4 -0.93 -16.07 -13.22
CA ALA A 4 -2.16 -16.02 -14.00
C ALA A 4 -1.99 -15.04 -15.17
N LYS A 5 -2.45 -15.43 -16.36
CA LYS A 5 -2.55 -14.51 -17.51
C LYS A 5 -3.85 -13.72 -17.38
N VAL A 6 -3.75 -12.40 -17.48
CA VAL A 6 -4.90 -11.50 -17.48
C VAL A 6 -4.85 -10.63 -18.73
N ASN A 7 -6.02 -10.30 -19.29
CA ASN A 7 -6.14 -9.35 -20.39
C ASN A 7 -6.40 -7.97 -19.79
N LEU A 8 -5.59 -6.97 -20.18
CA LEU A 8 -5.68 -5.60 -19.71
C LEU A 8 -5.80 -4.67 -20.91
N THR A 9 -6.69 -3.69 -20.82
CA THR A 9 -6.78 -2.60 -21.80
C THR A 9 -5.94 -1.44 -21.31
N LEU A 10 -5.02 -0.96 -22.13
CA LEU A 10 -4.17 0.19 -21.88
C LEU A 10 -4.32 1.19 -23.02
N ASP A 11 -3.97 2.44 -22.74
CA ASP A 11 -3.86 3.46 -23.76
C ASP A 11 -2.87 3.01 -24.87
N SER A 12 -3.27 3.24 -26.13
CA SER A 12 -2.51 2.77 -27.29
C SER A 12 -1.20 3.53 -27.47
N VAL A 13 -1.14 4.80 -27.08
CA VAL A 13 0.08 5.63 -27.14
C VAL A 13 1.07 5.14 -26.08
N VAL A 14 0.59 4.97 -24.85
CA VAL A 14 1.42 4.49 -23.72
C VAL A 14 2.01 3.11 -24.01
N SER A 15 1.20 2.19 -24.53
CA SER A 15 1.65 0.83 -24.85
C SER A 15 2.64 0.79 -26.02
N ALA A 16 2.45 1.63 -27.04
CA ALA A 16 3.38 1.75 -28.16
C ALA A 16 4.73 2.33 -27.72
N GLU A 17 4.72 3.41 -26.93
CA GLU A 17 5.93 4.05 -26.42
C GLU A 17 6.74 3.09 -25.53
N ALA A 18 6.08 2.43 -24.57
CA ALA A 18 6.75 1.49 -23.70
C ALA A 18 7.37 0.31 -24.48
N ARG A 19 6.72 -0.14 -25.56
CA ARG A 19 7.28 -1.15 -26.47
C ARG A 19 8.50 -0.63 -27.23
N ALA A 20 8.44 0.60 -27.75
CA ALA A 20 9.56 1.24 -28.44
C ALA A 20 10.79 1.39 -27.54
N LEU A 21 10.57 1.64 -26.25
CA LEU A 21 11.61 1.72 -25.22
C LEU A 21 12.06 0.35 -24.68
N GLY A 22 11.48 -0.76 -25.16
CA GLY A 22 11.85 -2.12 -24.72
C GLY A 22 11.46 -2.46 -23.28
N LEU A 23 10.45 -1.76 -22.72
CA LEU A 23 10.03 -1.96 -21.34
C LEU A 23 9.26 -3.28 -21.17
N ASN A 24 9.47 -3.95 -20.03
CA ASN A 24 8.73 -5.15 -19.68
C ASN A 24 7.39 -4.79 -19.03
N MET A 25 6.35 -4.68 -19.88
CA MET A 25 5.00 -4.29 -19.45
C MET A 25 4.41 -5.17 -18.37
N SER A 26 4.62 -6.49 -18.44
CA SER A 26 4.11 -7.41 -17.43
C SER A 26 4.74 -7.15 -16.06
N ARG A 27 6.05 -6.90 -16.02
CA ARG A 27 6.76 -6.60 -14.77
C ARG A 27 6.36 -5.24 -14.19
N LEU A 28 6.17 -4.24 -15.04
CA LEU A 28 5.72 -2.91 -14.62
C LEU A 28 4.29 -2.97 -14.06
N ALA A 29 3.38 -3.67 -14.76
CA ALA A 29 2.01 -3.86 -14.31
C ALA A 29 1.96 -4.63 -12.98
N GLU A 30 2.73 -5.70 -12.83
CA GLU A 30 2.81 -6.48 -11.59
C GLU A 30 3.26 -5.62 -10.40
N ALA A 31 4.32 -4.81 -10.58
CA ALA A 31 4.79 -3.90 -9.54
C ALA A 31 3.73 -2.86 -9.15
N ALA A 32 3.13 -2.19 -10.14
CA ALA A 32 2.10 -1.18 -9.91
C ALA A 32 0.86 -1.76 -9.20
N ILE A 33 0.40 -2.95 -9.61
CA ILE A 33 -0.72 -3.64 -8.98
C ILE A 33 -0.37 -4.06 -7.55
N SER A 34 0.84 -4.58 -7.32
CA SER A 34 1.29 -4.97 -5.97
C SER A 34 1.30 -3.78 -5.02
N ASP A 35 1.81 -2.64 -5.46
CA ASP A 35 1.81 -1.40 -4.68
C ASP A 35 0.39 -0.89 -4.41
N ALA A 36 -0.48 -0.90 -5.42
CA ALA A 36 -1.87 -0.51 -5.26
C ALA A 36 -2.59 -1.41 -4.23
N ILE A 37 -2.38 -2.73 -4.29
CA ILE A 37 -2.93 -3.68 -3.32
C ILE A 37 -2.44 -3.38 -1.91
N ARG A 38 -1.13 -3.11 -1.74
CA ARG A 38 -0.56 -2.78 -0.43
C ARG A 38 -1.17 -1.50 0.14
N LEU A 39 -1.30 -0.46 -0.66
CA LEU A 39 -1.92 0.80 -0.25
C LEU A 39 -3.39 0.60 0.15
N GLU A 40 -4.14 -0.15 -0.65
CA GLU A 40 -5.55 -0.39 -0.40
C GLU A 40 -5.77 -1.25 0.86
N ARG A 41 -4.95 -2.29 1.07
CA ARG A 41 -4.96 -3.05 2.32
C ARG A 41 -4.69 -2.18 3.54
N ASN A 42 -3.71 -1.28 3.45
CA ASN A 42 -3.41 -0.35 4.53
C ASN A 42 -4.57 0.64 4.76
N ARG A 43 -5.28 1.05 3.71
CA ARG A 43 -6.48 1.90 3.82
C ARG A 43 -7.61 1.15 4.54
N VAL A 44 -7.92 -0.06 4.09
CA VAL A 44 -8.96 -0.92 4.69
C VAL A 44 -8.63 -1.22 6.16
N TRP A 45 -7.39 -1.61 6.46
CA TRP A 45 -6.98 -1.88 7.83
C TRP A 45 -7.14 -0.66 8.74
N ARG A 46 -6.76 0.54 8.28
CA ARG A 46 -6.97 1.78 9.05
C ARG A 46 -8.44 2.08 9.30
N GLU A 47 -9.31 1.77 8.33
CA GLU A 47 -10.76 1.92 8.49
C GLU A 47 -11.29 0.98 9.58
N GLU A 48 -10.96 -0.30 9.47
CA GLU A 48 -11.37 -1.36 10.40
C GLU A 48 -10.86 -1.11 11.82
N ASN A 49 -9.70 -0.47 11.96
CA ASN A 49 -9.06 -0.22 13.26
C ASN A 49 -9.24 1.22 13.74
N ARG A 50 -10.07 2.04 13.08
CA ARG A 50 -10.23 3.47 13.41
C ARG A 50 -10.58 3.66 14.89
N GLU A 51 -11.59 2.94 15.40
CA GLU A 51 -12.05 3.10 16.78
C GLU A 51 -10.96 2.74 17.80
N ALA A 52 -10.20 1.67 17.54
CA ALA A 52 -9.10 1.25 18.39
C ALA A 52 -7.95 2.27 18.37
N LEU A 53 -7.63 2.82 17.20
CA LEU A 53 -6.62 3.87 17.05
C LEU A 53 -7.02 5.16 17.77
N GLU A 54 -8.29 5.56 17.68
CA GLU A 54 -8.81 6.73 18.38
C GLU A 54 -8.85 6.52 19.90
N ALA A 55 -9.23 5.33 20.36
CA ALA A 55 -9.18 4.99 21.77
C ALA A 55 -7.76 5.06 22.33
N TYR A 56 -6.79 4.50 21.60
CA TYR A 56 -5.39 4.56 21.99
C TYR A 56 -4.84 5.99 21.94
N ALA A 57 -5.22 6.79 20.94
CA ALA A 57 -4.82 8.20 20.87
C ALA A 57 -5.31 9.00 22.09
N ARG A 58 -6.56 8.79 22.52
CA ARG A 58 -7.09 9.40 23.75
C ARG A 58 -6.32 8.96 24.99
N GLU A 59 -6.03 7.67 25.11
CA GLU A 59 -5.25 7.13 26.24
C GLU A 59 -3.87 7.79 26.34
N VAL A 60 -3.19 7.98 25.21
CA VAL A 60 -1.89 8.65 25.14
C VAL A 60 -1.99 10.14 25.45
N GLU A 61 -3.04 10.82 25.02
CA GLU A 61 -3.29 12.24 25.34
C GLU A 61 -3.50 12.43 26.86
N GLU A 62 -4.28 11.53 27.48
CA GLU A 62 -4.63 11.61 28.91
C GLU A 62 -3.48 11.16 29.83
N ASN A 63 -2.80 10.06 29.48
CA ASN A 63 -1.85 9.38 30.36
C ASN A 63 -0.39 9.52 29.93
N GLY A 64 -0.14 10.15 28.78
CA GLY A 64 1.18 10.17 28.13
C GLY A 64 1.52 8.83 27.47
N LEU A 65 2.70 8.77 26.86
CA LEU A 65 3.16 7.55 26.19
C LEU A 65 3.42 6.43 27.21
N PRO A 66 2.79 5.25 27.04
CA PRO A 66 3.10 4.09 27.87
C PRO A 66 4.60 3.79 27.84
N LEU A 67 5.16 3.45 29.01
CA LEU A 67 6.56 3.09 29.18
C LEU A 67 7.58 4.20 28.82
N ALA A 68 7.15 5.44 28.59
CA ALA A 68 8.06 6.56 28.32
C ALA A 68 9.14 6.73 29.40
N GLN A 69 8.80 6.43 30.65
CA GLN A 69 9.72 6.45 31.79
C GLN A 69 10.91 5.47 31.68
N TYR A 70 10.83 4.47 30.82
CA TYR A 70 11.90 3.49 30.59
C TYR A 70 12.68 3.74 29.30
N ARG A 71 12.37 4.81 28.55
CA ARG A 71 13.08 5.16 27.31
C ARG A 71 14.48 5.67 27.62
N THR A 72 15.50 5.02 27.06
CA THR A 72 16.93 5.29 27.36
C THR A 72 17.71 5.97 26.24
N PHE A 73 17.07 6.36 25.13
CA PHE A 73 17.64 7.18 24.05
C PHE A 73 16.56 7.79 23.13
#